data_AF-A0A968V6X0-F1
#
_entry.id   AF-A0A968V6X0-F1
#
_cell.length_a   1.000
_cell.length_b   1.000
_cell.length_c   1.000
_cell.angle_alpha   90.00
_cell.angle_beta   90.00
_cell.angle_gamma   90.00
#
_symmetry.space_group_name_H-M   'P 1'
#
loop_
_entity.id
_entity.type
_entity.pdbx_description
1 polymer ?
#
loop_
_entity_poly.entity_id
_entity_poly.type
_entity_poly.pdbx_seq_one_letter_code
_entity_poly.pdbx_strand_id
1 'polypeptide(L)'
;MVTLSNNTITATGGRDLDSTGFAWWAGNARLINLSGKLLGAHVAHAGLIVFWAGAMTLFEVAHFIPEKPMYEQGLILLPHLATLGWGVGPGGEVIDTYPYFVVGVLHLISSAVLGFGGIYHAVRGPETLEEYSSFFGYDWKDKDKMTSILGFHLIVLGIGALLLVLKAMFFGGVYDTWAPGGGDVRVITNPTLDPRVIFG
;
A
#
# COMPACT_ATOMS: atom_id res chain seq x y z
N MET A 1 -15.83 -29.59 12.77
CA MET A 1 -16.92 -29.26 11.82
C MET A 1 -17.17 -27.78 11.97
N VAL A 2 -16.64 -26.95 11.07
CA VAL A 2 -16.79 -25.48 11.15
C VAL A 2 -18.08 -25.10 10.45
N THR A 3 -19.02 -24.54 11.20
CA THR A 3 -20.32 -24.11 10.72
C THR A 3 -20.14 -22.89 9.81
N LEU A 4 -20.20 -23.08 8.49
CA LEU A 4 -19.92 -22.06 7.47
C LEU A 4 -21.06 -21.05 7.20
N SER A 5 -22.07 -21.01 8.06
CA SER A 5 -23.09 -19.96 8.09
C SER A 5 -24.05 -20.23 9.25
N ASN A 6 -24.05 -19.35 10.25
CA ASN A 6 -25.13 -19.32 11.22
C ASN A 6 -26.34 -18.65 10.54
N ASN A 7 -27.31 -19.44 10.10
CA ASN A 7 -28.57 -18.98 9.48
C ASN A 7 -29.56 -18.37 10.50
N THR A 8 -29.10 -17.96 11.68
CA THR A 8 -29.92 -17.37 12.75
C THR A 8 -29.95 -15.83 12.73
N ILE A 9 -29.28 -15.17 11.78
CA ILE A 9 -29.25 -13.69 11.70
C ILE A 9 -30.37 -13.17 10.77
N THR A 10 -31.61 -13.50 11.14
CA THR A 10 -32.78 -12.63 10.93
C THR A 10 -33.05 -11.77 12.17
N ALA A 11 -32.01 -11.45 12.93
CA ALA A 11 -31.99 -10.35 13.89
C ALA A 11 -31.17 -9.21 13.28
N THR A 12 -31.88 -8.26 12.68
CA THR A 12 -31.40 -6.96 12.21
C THR A 12 -30.87 -6.14 13.40
N GLY A 13 -29.64 -6.42 13.82
CA GLY A 13 -28.92 -5.62 14.80
C GLY A 13 -27.47 -5.44 14.35
N GLY A 14 -26.84 -4.34 14.76
CA GLY A 14 -25.45 -4.02 14.41
C GLY A 14 -25.26 -3.18 13.15
N ARG A 15 -26.32 -2.87 12.39
CA ARG A 15 -26.25 -2.09 11.12
C ARG A 15 -27.21 -0.90 11.04
N ASP A 16 -27.92 -0.61 12.11
CA ASP A 16 -28.84 0.52 12.23
C ASP A 16 -28.47 1.39 13.43
N LEU A 17 -29.12 2.56 13.55
CA LEU A 17 -28.89 3.49 14.64
C LEU A 17 -29.32 2.88 15.98
N ASP A 18 -30.50 2.27 16.04
CA ASP A 18 -31.13 1.83 17.27
C ASP A 18 -30.34 0.74 18.00
N SER A 19 -29.71 -0.16 17.24
CA SER A 19 -28.90 -1.27 17.79
C SER A 19 -27.45 -0.89 18.09
N THR A 20 -26.91 0.18 17.49
CA THR A 20 -25.48 0.52 17.59
C THR A 20 -25.17 1.84 18.26
N GLY A 21 -26.15 2.74 18.36
CA GLY A 21 -25.96 4.12 18.80
C GLY A 21 -25.28 5.04 17.78
N PHE A 22 -24.93 4.54 16.59
CA PHE A 22 -24.27 5.33 15.54
C PHE A 22 -25.19 5.57 14.35
N ALA A 23 -25.37 6.84 13.98
CA ALA A 23 -26.09 7.23 12.76
C ALA A 23 -25.31 6.84 11.50
N TRP A 24 -25.97 6.85 10.34
CA TRP A 24 -25.41 6.34 9.08
C TRP A 24 -24.12 7.06 8.64
N TRP A 25 -24.00 8.37 8.89
CA TRP A 25 -22.82 9.17 8.57
C TRP A 25 -21.59 8.83 9.44
N ALA A 26 -21.81 8.17 10.58
CA ALA A 26 -20.77 7.56 11.43
C ALA A 26 -20.81 6.02 11.36
N GLY A 27 -21.36 5.45 10.29
CA GLY A 27 -21.65 4.02 10.18
C GLY A 27 -20.43 3.10 10.38
N ASN A 28 -19.22 3.57 10.03
CA ASN A 28 -18.00 2.80 10.24
C ASN A 28 -17.63 2.61 11.72
N ALA A 29 -18.12 3.47 12.62
CA ALA A 29 -17.92 3.30 14.07
C ALA A 29 -18.60 2.02 14.60
N ARG A 30 -19.58 1.48 13.86
CA ARG A 30 -20.22 0.19 14.17
C ARG A 30 -19.25 -1.00 14.04
N LEU A 31 -18.11 -0.82 13.38
CA LEU A 31 -17.13 -1.88 13.14
C LEU A 31 -16.07 -2.00 14.25
N ILE A 32 -16.06 -1.12 15.26
CA ILE A 32 -15.00 -1.06 16.28
C ILE A 32 -14.74 -2.44 16.91
N ASN A 33 -15.79 -3.18 17.24
CA ASN A 33 -15.68 -4.50 17.89
C ASN A 33 -15.97 -5.68 16.92
N LEU A 34 -15.93 -5.45 15.61
CA LEU A 34 -16.16 -6.48 14.59
C LEU A 34 -14.86 -6.72 13.82
N SER A 35 -13.89 -7.37 14.47
CA SER A 35 -12.52 -7.52 13.97
C SER A 35 -12.42 -8.14 12.57
N GLY A 36 -13.32 -9.07 12.22
CA GLY A 36 -13.36 -9.70 10.89
C GLY A 36 -13.87 -8.75 9.80
N LYS A 37 -14.95 -8.03 10.06
CA LYS A 37 -15.46 -7.01 9.12
C LYS A 37 -14.52 -5.82 9.00
N LEU A 38 -13.93 -5.40 10.11
CA LEU A 38 -12.97 -4.29 10.15
C LEU A 38 -11.69 -4.66 9.39
N LEU A 39 -11.20 -5.91 9.51
CA LEU A 39 -10.13 -6.43 8.65
C LEU A 39 -10.52 -6.32 7.17
N GLY A 40 -11.72 -6.77 6.80
CA GLY A 40 -12.21 -6.66 5.43
C GLY A 40 -12.24 -5.22 4.90
N ALA A 41 -12.69 -4.26 5.72
CA ALA A 41 -12.67 -2.85 5.38
C ALA A 41 -11.24 -2.32 5.13
N HIS A 42 -10.28 -2.66 6.00
CA HIS A 42 -8.89 -2.24 5.84
C HIS A 42 -8.24 -2.85 4.59
N VAL A 43 -8.45 -4.15 4.34
CA VAL A 43 -7.88 -4.84 3.18
C VAL A 43 -8.50 -4.33 1.87
N ALA A 44 -9.81 -4.09 1.85
CA ALA A 44 -10.49 -3.49 0.69
C ALA A 44 -9.98 -2.06 0.43
N HIS A 45 -9.78 -1.26 1.48
CA HIS A 45 -9.23 0.09 1.35
C HIS A 45 -7.79 0.08 0.82
N ALA A 46 -6.94 -0.83 1.30
CA ALA A 46 -5.61 -1.04 0.73
C ALA A 46 -5.70 -1.43 -0.76
N GLY A 47 -6.68 -2.25 -1.14
CA GLY A 47 -6.99 -2.55 -2.54
C GLY A 47 -7.29 -1.30 -3.37
N LEU A 48 -8.06 -0.33 -2.84
CA LEU A 48 -8.34 0.93 -3.53
C LEU A 48 -7.09 1.79 -3.75
N ILE A 49 -6.19 1.86 -2.76
CA ILE A 49 -4.92 2.59 -2.88
C ILE A 49 -4.06 1.98 -4.00
N VAL A 50 -3.91 0.65 -3.99
CA VAL A 50 -3.12 -0.09 -4.99
C VAL A 50 -3.77 -0.04 -6.37
N PHE A 51 -5.10 -0.07 -6.45
CA PHE A 51 -5.85 0.13 -7.69
C PHE A 51 -5.59 1.50 -8.28
N TRP A 52 -5.68 2.56 -7.47
CA TRP A 52 -5.39 3.92 -7.90
C TRP A 52 -3.96 4.05 -8.42
N ALA A 53 -2.97 3.51 -7.70
CA ALA A 53 -1.58 3.56 -8.13
C ALA A 53 -1.38 2.89 -9.50
N GLY A 54 -1.97 1.71 -9.72
CA GLY A 54 -1.90 1.01 -11.00
C GLY A 54 -2.63 1.73 -12.13
N ALA A 55 -3.90 2.06 -11.91
CA ALA A 55 -4.75 2.70 -12.92
C ALA A 55 -4.23 4.09 -13.31
N MET A 56 -3.83 4.91 -12.33
CA MET A 56 -3.29 6.25 -12.57
C MET A 56 -1.93 6.18 -13.26
N THR A 57 -1.07 5.22 -12.92
CA THR A 57 0.21 5.04 -13.61
C THR A 57 -0.01 4.67 -15.08
N LEU A 58 -0.92 3.73 -15.37
CA LEU A 58 -1.26 3.36 -16.75
C LEU A 58 -1.93 4.50 -17.52
N PHE A 59 -2.75 5.31 -16.85
CA PHE A 59 -3.30 6.53 -17.42
C PHE A 59 -2.19 7.51 -17.81
N GLU A 60 -1.23 7.77 -16.91
CA GLU A 60 -0.09 8.64 -17.20
C GLU A 60 0.77 8.10 -18.35
N VAL A 61 1.08 6.79 -18.38
CA VAL A 61 1.79 6.15 -19.50
C VAL A 61 1.04 6.34 -20.82
N ALA A 62 -0.28 6.19 -20.83
CA ALA A 62 -1.10 6.33 -22.04
C ALA A 62 -1.15 7.78 -22.58
N HIS A 63 -0.97 8.78 -21.72
CA HIS A 63 -1.01 10.20 -22.10
C HIS A 63 0.39 10.84 -22.19
N PHE A 64 1.44 10.06 -21.93
CA PHE A 64 2.80 10.56 -21.93
C PHE A 64 3.30 10.84 -23.35
N ILE A 65 3.79 12.05 -23.56
CA ILE A 65 4.46 12.53 -24.78
C ILE A 65 5.96 12.65 -24.45
N PRO A 66 6.82 11.73 -24.93
CA PRO A 66 8.24 11.69 -24.57
C PRO A 66 9.03 12.95 -24.92
N GLU A 67 8.60 13.68 -25.95
CA GLU A 67 9.28 14.90 -26.42
C GLU A 67 9.03 16.11 -25.50
N LYS A 68 8.12 15.99 -24.53
CA LYS A 68 7.82 17.05 -23.56
C LYS A 68 8.35 16.70 -22.17
N PRO A 69 8.82 17.69 -21.39
CA PRO A 69 9.16 17.45 -19.99
C PRO A 69 7.97 16.89 -19.20
N MET A 70 8.22 15.96 -18.27
CA MET A 70 7.15 15.32 -17.47
C MET A 70 6.30 16.34 -16.69
N TYR A 71 6.93 17.39 -16.17
CA TYR A 71 6.27 18.40 -15.35
C TYR A 71 5.29 19.30 -16.15
N GLU A 72 5.35 19.31 -17.48
CA GLU A 72 4.42 20.05 -18.34
C GLU A 72 3.16 19.25 -18.72
N GLN A 73 3.07 18.00 -18.26
CA GLN A 73 2.04 17.05 -18.68
C GLN A 73 1.10 16.65 -17.53
N GLY A 74 1.25 17.27 -16.35
CA GLY A 74 0.41 16.97 -15.18
C GLY A 74 0.66 15.59 -14.57
N LEU A 75 1.86 15.03 -14.78
CA LEU A 75 2.25 13.70 -14.30
C LEU A 75 2.73 13.80 -12.86
N ILE A 76 2.25 12.89 -12.02
CA ILE A 76 2.66 12.81 -10.62
C ILE A 76 3.26 11.45 -10.27
N LEU A 77 2.93 10.36 -10.98
CA LEU A 77 3.45 9.02 -10.68
C LEU A 77 4.70 8.68 -11.47
N LEU A 78 4.76 8.99 -12.77
CA LEU A 78 5.96 8.76 -13.58
C LEU A 78 7.21 9.44 -13.01
N PRO A 79 7.15 10.70 -12.51
CA PRO A 79 8.30 11.31 -11.84
C PRO A 79 8.83 10.54 -10.62
N HIS A 80 7.95 9.86 -9.86
CA HIS A 80 8.40 9.02 -8.74
C HIS A 80 9.18 7.80 -9.24
N LEU A 81 8.74 7.18 -10.34
CA LEU A 81 9.44 6.02 -10.93
C LEU A 81 10.76 6.44 -11.58
N ALA A 82 10.79 7.59 -12.26
CA ALA A 82 12.00 8.19 -12.81
C ALA A 82 13.02 8.49 -11.69
N THR A 83 12.58 9.01 -10.54
CA THR A 83 13.45 9.26 -9.39
C THR A 83 14.12 7.97 -8.87
N LEU A 84 13.42 6.84 -8.92
CA LEU A 84 13.98 5.52 -8.62
C LEU A 84 14.93 4.98 -9.71
N GLY A 85 15.21 5.77 -10.75
CA GLY A 85 16.12 5.43 -11.83
C GLY A 85 15.54 4.46 -12.86
N TRP A 86 14.21 4.32 -12.94
CA TRP A 86 13.58 3.51 -13.97
C TRP A 86 13.23 4.35 -15.19
N GLY A 87 13.58 3.83 -16.37
CA GLY A 87 13.18 4.42 -17.65
C GLY A 87 13.85 5.75 -18.01
N VAL A 88 14.77 6.26 -17.17
CA VAL A 88 15.49 7.51 -17.40
C VAL A 88 16.99 7.30 -17.53
N GLY A 89 17.63 8.19 -18.28
CA GLY A 89 19.09 8.25 -18.45
C GLY A 89 19.67 9.65 -18.17
N PRO A 90 20.79 10.00 -18.81
CA PRO A 90 21.45 11.29 -18.62
C PRO A 90 20.50 12.48 -18.86
N GLY A 91 20.60 13.50 -18.02
CA GLY A 91 19.74 14.69 -18.05
C GLY A 91 18.29 14.44 -17.64
N GLY A 92 17.93 13.21 -17.25
CA GLY A 92 16.56 12.83 -16.91
C GLY A 92 15.70 12.54 -18.13
N GLU A 93 16.32 12.33 -19.30
CA GLU A 93 15.63 11.93 -20.53
C GLU A 93 14.98 10.55 -20.34
N VAL A 94 13.73 10.41 -20.78
CA VAL A 94 13.02 9.13 -20.76
C VAL A 94 13.46 8.29 -21.94
N ILE A 95 14.18 7.20 -21.64
CA ILE A 95 14.77 6.28 -22.63
C ILE A 95 13.96 4.99 -22.81
N ASP A 96 13.13 4.63 -21.83
CA ASP A 96 12.28 3.43 -21.89
C ASP A 96 11.04 3.61 -20.99
N THR A 97 9.84 3.48 -21.58
CA THR A 97 8.56 3.58 -20.85
C THR A 97 8.06 2.22 -20.35
N TYR A 98 8.68 1.11 -20.75
CA TYR A 98 8.26 -0.23 -20.36
C TYR A 98 8.27 -0.46 -18.84
N PRO A 99 9.27 -0.01 -18.06
CA PRO A 99 9.24 -0.13 -16.60
C PRO A 99 8.01 0.54 -15.97
N TYR A 100 7.57 1.68 -16.51
CA TYR A 100 6.37 2.38 -16.02
C TYR A 100 5.11 1.57 -16.27
N PHE A 101 4.99 0.98 -17.47
CA PHE A 101 3.90 0.07 -17.80
C PHE A 101 3.87 -1.15 -16.88
N VAL A 102 5.03 -1.78 -16.63
CA VAL A 102 5.14 -2.94 -15.73
C VAL A 102 4.67 -2.58 -14.32
N VAL A 103 5.12 -1.45 -13.77
CA VAL A 103 4.69 -0.98 -12.45
C VAL A 103 3.18 -0.79 -12.42
N GLY A 104 2.61 -0.12 -13.42
CA GLY A 104 1.16 0.09 -13.53
C GLY A 104 0.36 -1.21 -13.54
N VAL A 105 0.76 -2.18 -14.37
CA VAL A 105 0.09 -3.49 -14.47
C VAL A 105 0.20 -4.29 -13.18
N LEU A 106 1.40 -4.38 -12.58
CA LEU A 106 1.60 -5.16 -11.35
C LEU A 106 0.75 -4.63 -10.19
N HIS A 107 0.66 -3.31 -10.03
CA HIS A 107 -0.23 -2.71 -9.03
C HIS A 107 -1.70 -3.00 -9.35
N LEU A 108 -2.13 -2.80 -10.61
CA LEU A 108 -3.52 -3.03 -10.99
C LEU A 108 -3.96 -4.48 -10.72
N ILE A 109 -3.15 -5.48 -11.06
CA ILE A 109 -3.46 -6.89 -10.79
C ILE A 109 -3.44 -7.21 -9.29
N SER A 110 -2.46 -6.68 -8.55
CA SER A 110 -2.38 -6.87 -7.09
C SER A 110 -3.60 -6.30 -6.36
N SER A 111 -4.16 -5.20 -6.88
CA SER A 111 -5.37 -4.59 -6.32
C SER A 111 -6.59 -5.52 -6.36
N ALA A 112 -6.69 -6.37 -7.39
CA ALA A 112 -7.80 -7.33 -7.50
C ALA A 112 -7.73 -8.40 -6.40
N VAL A 113 -6.51 -8.87 -6.09
CA VAL A 113 -6.28 -9.84 -4.99
C VAL A 113 -6.66 -9.23 -3.64
N LEU A 114 -6.24 -8.00 -3.38
CA LEU A 114 -6.59 -7.26 -2.16
C LEU A 114 -8.10 -6.99 -2.08
N GLY A 115 -8.71 -6.52 -3.17
CA GLY A 115 -10.15 -6.27 -3.24
C GLY A 115 -10.97 -7.53 -2.98
N PHE A 116 -10.55 -8.66 -3.54
CA PHE A 116 -11.19 -9.96 -3.29
C PHE A 116 -11.12 -10.35 -1.81
N GLY A 117 -9.94 -10.30 -1.19
CA GLY A 117 -9.77 -10.59 0.24
C GLY A 117 -10.59 -9.64 1.13
N GLY A 118 -10.60 -8.35 0.80
CA GLY A 118 -11.36 -7.33 1.51
C GLY A 118 -12.86 -7.57 1.47
N ILE A 119 -13.43 -7.86 0.29
CA ILE A 119 -14.85 -8.18 0.13
C ILE A 119 -15.21 -9.47 0.86
N TYR A 120 -14.36 -10.51 0.75
CA TYR A 120 -14.57 -11.77 1.46
C TYR A 120 -14.70 -11.53 2.97
N HIS A 121 -13.74 -10.85 3.59
CA HIS A 121 -13.76 -10.60 5.03
C HIS A 121 -14.86 -9.62 5.47
N ALA A 122 -15.23 -8.64 4.64
CA ALA A 122 -16.28 -7.68 4.98
C ALA A 122 -17.70 -8.29 4.93
N VAL A 123 -17.96 -9.16 3.95
CA VAL A 123 -19.32 -9.62 3.61
C VAL A 123 -19.57 -11.09 3.94
N ARG A 124 -18.57 -11.97 3.77
CA ARG A 124 -18.77 -13.43 3.84
C ARG A 124 -18.07 -14.11 5.03
N GLY A 125 -16.89 -13.65 5.40
CA GLY A 125 -16.10 -14.20 6.51
C GLY A 125 -16.77 -14.02 7.88
N PRO A 126 -16.19 -14.60 8.94
CA PRO A 126 -16.70 -14.41 10.29
C PRO A 126 -16.65 -12.92 10.69
N GLU A 127 -17.67 -12.43 11.40
CA GLU A 127 -17.77 -11.01 11.75
C GLU A 127 -16.74 -10.60 12.81
N THR A 128 -16.38 -11.53 13.68
CA THR A 128 -15.37 -11.47 14.74
C THR A 128 -14.35 -12.60 14.53
N LEU A 129 -13.07 -12.37 14.88
CA LEU A 129 -11.98 -13.33 14.65
C LEU A 129 -11.56 -14.06 15.92
N GLU A 130 -12.02 -13.61 17.08
CA GLU A 130 -11.59 -14.06 18.41
C GLU A 130 -11.92 -15.54 18.66
N GLU A 131 -13.10 -15.99 18.23
CA GLU A 131 -13.49 -17.40 18.32
C GLU A 131 -12.86 -18.28 17.22
N TYR A 132 -12.44 -17.67 16.11
CA TYR A 132 -11.84 -18.38 14.99
C TYR A 132 -10.34 -18.63 15.20
N SER A 133 -9.61 -17.64 15.73
CA SER A 133 -8.17 -17.73 15.95
C SER A 133 -7.70 -16.78 17.04
N SER A 134 -6.99 -17.32 18.04
CA SER A 134 -6.31 -16.50 19.06
C SER A 134 -5.14 -15.68 18.48
N PHE A 135 -4.59 -16.08 17.34
CA PHE A 135 -3.53 -15.33 16.66
C PHE A 135 -4.07 -14.11 15.90
N PHE A 136 -5.22 -14.22 15.23
CA PHE A 136 -5.79 -13.11 14.46
C PHE A 136 -6.82 -12.27 15.23
N GLY A 137 -7.53 -12.86 16.19
CA GLY A 137 -8.43 -12.14 17.08
C GLY A 137 -7.69 -11.21 18.03
N TYR A 138 -8.35 -10.11 18.42
CA TYR A 138 -7.77 -9.11 19.32
C TYR A 138 -8.83 -8.35 20.11
N ASP A 139 -8.46 -7.88 21.30
CA ASP A 139 -9.21 -6.86 22.04
C ASP A 139 -8.37 -5.57 22.04
N TRP A 140 -8.99 -4.43 21.72
CA TRP A 140 -8.34 -3.12 21.79
C TRP A 140 -7.75 -2.79 23.17
N LYS A 141 -8.28 -3.41 24.23
CA LYS A 141 -7.79 -3.24 25.60
C LYS A 141 -6.62 -4.16 25.94
N ASP A 142 -6.37 -5.19 25.15
CA ASP A 142 -5.21 -6.06 25.30
C ASP A 142 -3.96 -5.34 24.78
N LYS A 143 -3.22 -4.75 25.72
CA LYS A 143 -2.02 -3.98 25.41
C LYS A 143 -0.94 -4.81 24.74
N ASP A 144 -0.78 -6.07 25.15
CA ASP A 144 0.27 -6.95 24.62
C ASP A 144 -0.04 -7.37 23.19
N LYS A 145 -1.31 -7.66 22.91
CA LYS A 145 -1.76 -7.92 21.55
C LYS A 145 -1.60 -6.71 20.64
N MET A 146 -1.94 -5.51 21.13
CA MET A 146 -1.78 -4.27 20.38
C MET A 146 -0.31 -3.97 20.06
N THR A 147 0.60 -4.14 21.03
CA THR A 147 2.04 -3.95 20.78
C THR A 147 2.63 -5.04 19.87
N SER A 148 2.12 -6.26 19.93
CA SER A 148 2.51 -7.35 19.02
C SER A 148 2.13 -7.04 17.57
N ILE A 149 0.87 -6.61 17.33
CA ILE A 149 0.41 -6.21 15.99
C ILE A 149 1.23 -5.02 15.48
N LEU A 150 1.48 -4.02 16.32
CA LEU A 150 2.36 -2.90 15.97
C LEU A 150 3.76 -3.39 15.57
N GLY A 151 4.33 -4.32 16.34
CA GLY A 151 5.65 -4.90 16.07
C GLY A 151 5.74 -5.55 14.68
N PHE A 152 4.73 -6.31 14.27
CA PHE A 152 4.68 -6.88 12.91
C PHE A 152 4.69 -5.80 11.83
N HIS A 153 3.89 -4.74 11.99
CA HIS A 153 3.85 -3.64 11.03
C HIS A 153 5.18 -2.87 10.97
N LEU A 154 5.85 -2.66 12.10
CA LEU A 154 7.17 -2.02 12.12
C LEU A 154 8.22 -2.84 11.37
N ILE A 155 8.18 -4.17 11.48
CA ILE A 155 9.07 -5.05 10.72
C ILE A 155 8.80 -4.92 9.21
N VAL A 156 7.52 -4.92 8.79
CA VAL A 156 7.15 -4.73 7.38
C VAL A 156 7.62 -3.37 6.85
N LEU A 157 7.45 -2.30 7.63
CA LEU A 157 7.95 -0.96 7.28
C LEU A 157 9.48 -0.93 7.17
N GLY A 158 10.19 -1.59 8.09
CA GLY A 158 11.64 -1.74 8.05
C GLY A 158 12.12 -2.46 6.77
N ILE A 159 11.43 -3.53 6.37
CA ILE A 159 11.70 -4.21 5.10
C ILE A 159 11.47 -3.24 3.92
N GLY A 160 10.37 -2.47 3.93
CA GLY A 160 10.08 -1.46 2.92
C GLY A 160 11.21 -0.42 2.76
N ALA A 161 11.75 0.08 3.88
CA ALA A 161 12.90 1.00 3.85
C ALA A 161 14.15 0.34 3.24
N LEU A 162 14.41 -0.93 3.58
CA LEU A 162 15.54 -1.68 3.03
C LEU A 162 15.38 -1.99 1.53
N LEU A 163 14.15 -2.13 1.00
CA LEU A 163 13.94 -2.31 -0.44
C LEU A 163 14.45 -1.09 -1.25
N LEU A 164 14.32 0.13 -0.72
CA LEU A 164 14.90 1.32 -1.34
C LEU A 164 16.44 1.28 -1.31
N VAL A 165 17.02 0.86 -0.17
CA VAL A 165 18.47 0.68 -0.05
C VAL A 165 18.96 -0.34 -1.09
N LEU A 166 18.25 -1.47 -1.21
CA LEU A 166 18.58 -2.50 -2.19
C LEU A 166 18.50 -1.96 -3.63
N LYS A 167 17.45 -1.17 -3.95
CA LYS A 167 17.32 -0.53 -5.26
C LYS A 167 18.51 0.38 -5.57
N ALA A 168 18.86 1.25 -4.63
CA ALA A 168 19.93 2.23 -4.79
C ALA A 168 21.33 1.62 -4.86
N MET A 169 21.57 0.50 -4.16
CA MET A 169 22.91 -0.10 -4.06
C MET A 169 23.16 -1.26 -5.03
N PHE A 170 22.13 -2.06 -5.34
CA PHE A 170 22.32 -3.33 -6.04
C PHE A 170 21.50 -3.47 -7.33
N PHE A 171 20.40 -2.71 -7.48
CA PHE A 171 19.52 -2.82 -8.65
C PHE A 171 19.51 -1.54 -9.49
N GLY A 172 20.68 -1.19 -10.04
CA GLY A 172 20.83 -0.12 -11.02
C GLY A 172 20.92 1.31 -10.47
N GLY A 173 20.65 1.54 -9.17
CA GLY A 173 20.81 2.86 -8.57
C GLY A 173 19.54 3.70 -8.52
N VAL A 174 19.70 5.00 -8.35
CA VAL A 174 18.62 6.01 -8.36
C VAL A 174 19.05 7.20 -9.22
N TYR A 175 18.10 8.04 -9.64
CA TYR A 175 18.45 9.24 -10.38
C TYR A 175 19.11 10.28 -9.46
N ASP A 176 20.31 10.70 -9.81
CA ASP A 176 21.11 11.67 -9.05
C ASP A 176 21.28 12.95 -9.88
N THR A 177 20.54 14.01 -9.52
CA THR A 177 20.67 15.31 -10.18
C THR A 177 22.03 15.98 -9.96
N TRP A 178 22.83 15.50 -9.00
CA TRP A 178 24.16 16.02 -8.65
C TRP A 178 25.30 15.18 -9.23
N ALA A 179 25.01 14.21 -10.09
CA ALA A 179 26.04 13.42 -10.74
C ALA A 179 27.04 14.34 -11.49
N PRO A 180 28.36 14.10 -11.35
CA PRO A 180 29.38 14.92 -12.02
C PRO A 180 29.22 14.87 -13.54
N GLY A 181 29.10 16.03 -14.17
CA GLY A 181 28.86 16.14 -15.62
C GLY A 181 27.39 16.29 -16.02
N GLY A 182 26.46 16.28 -15.07
CA GLY A 182 25.02 16.40 -15.28
C GLY A 182 24.27 15.23 -14.64
N GLY A 183 22.97 15.42 -14.35
CA GLY A 183 22.19 14.40 -13.65
C GLY A 183 22.10 13.08 -14.42
N ASP A 184 22.20 11.94 -13.73
CA ASP A 184 22.13 10.61 -14.33
C ASP A 184 21.74 9.56 -13.28
N VAL A 185 21.36 8.36 -13.72
CA VAL A 185 21.14 7.22 -12.83
C VAL A 185 22.47 6.70 -12.29
N ARG A 186 22.59 6.64 -10.96
CA ARG A 186 23.84 6.25 -10.30
C ARG A 186 23.62 5.24 -9.19
N VAL A 187 24.46 4.20 -9.17
CA VAL A 187 24.55 3.24 -8.07
C VAL A 187 25.22 3.89 -6.87
N ILE A 188 24.62 3.74 -5.69
CA ILE A 188 25.17 4.24 -4.44
C ILE A 188 26.06 3.16 -3.81
N THR A 189 27.37 3.34 -3.90
CA THR A 189 28.35 2.37 -3.39
C THR A 189 28.79 2.64 -1.95
N ASN A 190 28.69 3.90 -1.50
CA ASN A 190 29.15 4.35 -0.19
C ASN A 190 28.03 5.14 0.50
N PRO A 191 26.98 4.47 1.02
CA PRO A 191 25.96 5.15 1.81
C PRO A 191 26.58 5.71 3.10
N THR A 192 26.15 6.90 3.52
CA THR A 192 26.59 7.47 4.80
C THR A 192 26.07 6.62 5.95
N LEU A 193 26.98 6.11 6.78
CA LEU A 193 26.66 5.32 7.97
C LEU A 193 27.04 6.04 9.28
N ASP A 194 27.64 7.23 9.20
CA ASP A 194 28.01 8.01 10.39
C ASP A 194 26.75 8.55 11.08
N PRO A 195 26.43 8.11 12.31
CA PRO A 195 25.23 8.54 13.01
C PRO A 195 25.23 10.05 13.32
N ARG A 196 26.40 10.70 13.37
CA ARG A 196 26.47 12.16 13.59
C ARG A 196 26.01 12.95 12.37
N VAL A 197 26.09 12.36 11.18
CA VAL A 197 25.56 12.98 9.95
C VAL A 197 24.08 12.64 9.79
N ILE A 198 23.66 11.42 10.16
CA ILE A 198 22.27 10.97 10.02
C ILE A 198 21.34 11.62 11.05
N PHE A 199 21.79 11.74 12.31
CA PHE A 199 21.00 12.29 13.42
C PHE A 199 21.43 13.70 13.86
N GLY A 200 22.40 14.31 13.16
CA GLY A 200 22.98 15.62 13.49
C GLY A 200 22.25 16.82 12.94
#